data_AF-A0A4Q1BS64-F1
#
_entry.id   AF-A0A4Q1BS64-F1
#
_cell.length_a   1.000
_cell.length_b   1.000
_cell.length_c   1.000
_cell.angle_alpha   90.00
_cell.angle_beta   90.00
_cell.angle_gamma   90.00
#
_symmetry.space_group_name_H-M   'P 1'
#
loop_
_entity.id
_entity.type
_entity.pdbx_description
1 polymer ?
#
loop_
_entity_poly.entity_id
_entity_poly.type
_entity_poly.pdbx_seq_one_letter_code
_entity_poly.pdbx_strand_id
1 'polypeptide(L)'
;MVNTVFSGKMAPPNGIQSAVLWKLVLFAILMAVVPIGTYFSSLRFVFGGSTTPSAIAAIVAANMVLVGYVIVAFREEAHSPHPPIPLEKKSR
;
A
#
# COMPACT_ATOMS: atom_id res chain seq x y z
N MET A 1 -23.98 37.47 -24.64
CA MET A 1 -24.20 36.68 -23.41
C MET A 1 -22.87 36.12 -22.97
N VAL A 2 -22.39 36.51 -21.79
CA VAL A 2 -21.15 36.02 -21.17
C VAL A 2 -21.42 34.64 -20.60
N ASN A 3 -20.77 33.60 -21.12
CA ASN A 3 -20.81 32.28 -20.50
C ASN A 3 -19.75 32.24 -19.40
N THR A 4 -20.22 32.28 -18.16
CA THR A 4 -19.44 32.04 -16.95
C THR A 4 -19.07 30.55 -16.89
N VAL A 5 -18.08 30.15 -17.68
CA VAL A 5 -17.41 28.86 -17.54
C VAL A 5 -16.40 28.99 -16.41
N PHE A 6 -16.32 27.95 -15.58
CA PHE A 6 -15.30 27.78 -14.52
C PHE A 6 -15.57 28.48 -13.18
N SER A 7 -16.60 28.02 -12.46
CA SER A 7 -16.62 28.13 -10.99
C SER A 7 -16.95 26.77 -10.37
N GLY A 8 -16.14 25.77 -10.69
CA GLY A 8 -16.03 24.56 -9.91
C GLY A 8 -14.87 24.74 -8.93
N LYS A 9 -15.17 25.13 -7.68
CA LYS A 9 -14.19 25.03 -6.60
C LYS A 9 -13.73 23.57 -6.52
N MET A 10 -12.51 23.29 -6.98
CA MET A 10 -11.87 22.01 -6.76
C MET A 10 -11.61 21.89 -5.26
N ALA A 11 -12.50 21.19 -4.55
CA ALA A 11 -12.23 20.75 -3.21
C ALA A 11 -10.94 19.91 -3.27
N PRO A 12 -9.92 20.22 -2.47
CA PRO A 12 -8.68 19.48 -2.52
C PRO A 12 -8.95 18.00 -2.21
N PRO A 13 -8.56 17.03 -3.06
CA PRO A 13 -8.69 15.60 -2.76
C PRO A 13 -7.61 15.18 -1.74
N ASN A 14 -7.57 15.85 -0.59
CA ASN A 14 -6.43 15.77 0.33
C ASN A 14 -6.53 14.63 1.33
N GLY A 15 -7.68 13.94 1.42
CA GLY A 15 -7.92 12.92 2.44
C GLY A 15 -7.60 11.49 2.01
N ILE A 16 -7.79 11.15 0.74
CA ILE A 16 -7.71 9.75 0.26
C ILE A 16 -6.26 9.37 -0.09
N GLN A 17 -5.51 10.26 -0.76
CA GLN A 17 -4.12 9.95 -1.15
C GLN A 17 -3.17 9.84 0.05
N SER A 18 -3.37 10.66 1.09
CA SER A 18 -2.46 10.67 2.25
C SER A 18 -2.47 9.35 3.03
N ALA A 19 -3.61 8.67 3.09
CA ALA A 19 -3.73 7.39 3.78
C ALA A 19 -2.97 6.27 3.07
N VAL A 20 -3.11 6.19 1.74
CA VAL A 20 -2.42 5.20 0.89
C VAL A 20 -0.91 5.42 0.93
N LEU A 21 -0.46 6.67 0.79
CA LEU A 21 0.95 7.03 0.82
C LEU A 21 1.62 6.57 2.12
N TRP A 22 0.96 6.77 3.27
CA TRP A 22 1.52 6.34 4.54
C TRP A 22 1.66 4.83 4.65
N LYS A 23 0.67 4.08 4.14
CA LYS A 23 0.74 2.62 4.14
C LYS A 23 1.84 2.09 3.22
N LEU A 24 2.02 2.70 2.05
CA LEU A 24 3.11 2.34 1.13
C LEU A 24 4.47 2.53 1.80
N VAL A 25 4.69 3.67 2.47
CA VAL A 25 5.93 3.94 3.21
C VAL A 25 6.10 2.93 4.36
N LEU A 26 5.03 2.65 5.12
CA LEU A 26 5.06 1.67 6.19
C LEU A 26 5.43 0.27 5.67
N PHE A 27 4.81 -0.17 4.58
CA PHE A 27 5.09 -1.47 3.97
C PHE A 27 6.48 -1.55 3.36
N ALA A 28 6.99 -0.46 2.79
CA ALA A 28 8.38 -0.40 2.30
C ALA A 28 9.37 -0.59 3.45
N ILE A 29 9.16 0.06 4.59
CA ILE A 29 9.99 -0.12 5.79
C ILE A 29 9.84 -1.55 6.34
N LEU A 30 8.61 -2.06 6.44
CA LEU A 30 8.35 -3.44 6.89
C LEU A 30 9.06 -4.47 6.02
N MET A 31 9.09 -4.28 4.71
CA MET A 31 9.73 -5.20 3.78
C MET A 31 11.26 -5.27 3.93
N ALA A 32 11.88 -4.22 4.48
CA ALA A 32 13.27 -4.28 4.91
C ALA A 32 13.39 -4.88 6.32
N VAL A 33 12.67 -4.33 7.30
CA VAL A 33 12.86 -4.66 8.72
C VAL A 33 12.46 -6.09 9.05
N VAL A 34 11.34 -6.59 8.52
CA VAL A 34 10.81 -7.91 8.87
C VAL A 34 11.71 -9.02 8.36
N PRO A 35 12.06 -9.13 7.06
CA PRO A 35 12.91 -10.22 6.57
C PRO A 35 14.33 -10.16 7.16
N ILE A 36 14.89 -8.96 7.33
CA ILE A 36 16.20 -8.77 7.95
C ILE A 36 16.15 -9.21 9.43
N GLY A 37 15.12 -8.79 10.16
CA GLY A 37 14.89 -9.19 11.54
C GLY A 37 14.70 -10.71 11.67
N THR A 38 13.92 -11.31 10.78
CA THR A 38 13.74 -12.77 10.72
C THR A 38 15.07 -13.47 10.47
N TYR A 39 15.89 -13.00 9.53
CA TYR A 39 17.20 -13.60 9.27
C TYR A 39 18.07 -13.64 10.53
N PHE A 40 18.30 -12.49 11.17
CA PHE A 40 19.17 -12.42 12.34
C PHE A 40 18.58 -13.11 13.58
N SER A 41 17.26 -13.08 13.74
CA SER A 41 16.56 -13.78 14.81
C SER A 41 16.66 -15.30 14.62
N SER A 42 16.34 -15.82 13.43
CA SER A 42 16.45 -17.25 13.11
C SER A 42 17.90 -17.75 13.19
N LEU A 43 18.87 -16.91 12.81
CA LEU A 43 20.29 -17.25 12.89
C LEU A 43 20.76 -17.49 14.32
N ARG A 44 20.26 -16.70 15.29
CA ARG A 44 20.63 -16.82 16.71
C ARG A 44 19.81 -17.84 17.49
N PHE A 45 18.51 -17.94 17.24
CA PHE A 45 17.60 -18.70 18.12
C PHE A 45 17.15 -20.05 17.56
N VAL A 46 17.09 -20.21 16.23
CA VAL A 46 16.45 -21.40 15.62
C VAL A 46 17.48 -22.35 15.02
N PHE A 47 18.53 -21.82 14.38
CA PHE A 47 19.42 -22.63 13.53
C PHE A 47 20.91 -22.60 13.93
N GLY A 48 21.23 -22.04 15.10
CA GLY A 48 22.57 -22.16 15.72
C GLY A 48 23.72 -21.63 14.85
N GLY A 49 23.50 -20.56 14.07
CA GLY A 49 24.52 -19.96 13.21
C GLY A 49 24.56 -20.48 11.76
N SER A 50 23.69 -21.42 11.37
CA SER A 50 23.59 -21.81 9.96
C SER A 50 22.82 -20.77 9.13
N THR A 51 23.50 -20.23 8.12
CA THR A 51 23.03 -19.10 7.32
C THR A 51 21.96 -19.49 6.30
N THR A 52 22.05 -20.69 5.72
CA THR A 52 21.10 -21.20 4.72
C THR A 52 19.67 -21.33 5.25
N PRO A 53 19.38 -22.03 6.36
CA PRO A 53 18.00 -22.14 6.85
C PRO A 53 17.45 -20.80 7.35
N SER A 54 18.31 -19.93 7.89
CA SER A 54 17.93 -18.58 8.31
C SER A 54 17.53 -17.71 7.11
N ALA A 55 18.23 -17.85 5.98
CA ALA A 55 17.85 -17.18 4.74
C ALA A 55 16.51 -17.69 4.20
N ILE A 56 16.25 -19.00 4.24
CA ILE A 56 14.95 -19.57 3.84
C ILE A 56 13.82 -18.99 4.69
N ALA A 57 14.01 -18.91 6.02
CA ALA A 57 13.02 -18.31 6.91
C ALA A 57 12.75 -16.83 6.58
N ALA A 58 13.79 -16.06 6.25
CA ALA A 58 13.65 -14.66 5.83
C ALA A 58 12.88 -14.51 4.51
N ILE A 59 13.11 -15.40 3.53
CA ILE A 59 12.36 -15.42 2.26
C ILE A 59 10.88 -15.70 2.51
N VAL A 60 10.58 -16.67 3.38
CA VAL A 60 9.19 -16.98 3.77
C VAL A 60 8.54 -15.78 4.45
N ALA A 61 9.24 -15.10 5.36
CA ALA A 61 8.75 -13.90 6.01
C ALA A 61 8.49 -12.75 5.03
N ALA A 62 9.37 -12.54 4.04
CA ALA A 62 9.16 -11.54 3.00
C ALA A 62 7.88 -11.80 2.19
N ASN A 63 7.62 -13.06 1.83
CA ASN A 63 6.39 -13.44 1.14
C ASN A 63 5.15 -13.21 2.01
N MET A 64 5.23 -13.43 3.33
CA MET A 64 4.13 -13.09 4.24
C MET A 64 3.83 -11.59 4.27
N VAL A 65 4.87 -10.74 4.29
CA VAL A 65 4.70 -9.27 4.23
C VAL A 65 4.04 -8.86 2.91
N LEU A 66 4.46 -9.47 1.79
CA LEU A 66 3.88 -9.20 0.47
C LEU A 66 2.39 -9.56 0.42
N VAL A 67 2.01 -10.75 0.90
CA VAL A 67 0.60 -11.16 0.98
C VAL A 67 -0.19 -10.21 1.88
N GLY A 68 0.37 -9.80 3.03
CA GLY A 68 -0.23 -8.83 3.92
C GLY A 68 -0.48 -7.47 3.24
N TYR A 69 0.49 -6.98 2.46
CA TYR A 69 0.33 -5.76 1.67
C TYR A 69 -0.83 -5.85 0.68
N VAL A 70 -0.89 -6.95 -0.08
CA VAL A 70 -1.94 -7.19 -1.08
C VAL A 70 -3.33 -7.19 -0.43
N ILE A 71 -3.49 -7.86 0.72
CA ILE A 71 -4.76 -7.88 1.46
C ILE A 71 -5.17 -6.46 1.90
N VAL A 72 -4.23 -5.69 2.44
CA VAL A 72 -4.50 -4.32 2.90
C VAL A 72 -4.86 -3.42 1.72
N ALA A 73 -4.17 -3.54 0.60
CA ALA A 73 -4.44 -2.78 -0.62
C ALA A 73 -5.87 -3.04 -1.14
N PHE A 74 -6.29 -4.31 -1.22
CA PHE A 74 -7.66 -4.64 -1.65
C PHE A 74 -8.75 -4.09 -0.72
N ARG A 75 -8.49 -4.06 0.59
CA ARG A 75 -9.45 -3.49 1.57
C ARG A 75 -9.59 -1.98 1.45
N GLU A 76 -8.55 -1.30 1.01
CA GLU A 76 -8.51 0.15 0.83
C GLU A 76 -9.13 0.58 -0.51
N GLU A 77 -8.94 -0.20 -1.58
CA GLU A 77 -9.60 -0.01 -2.87
C GLU A 77 -11.13 0.04 -2.71
N ALA A 78 -11.69 -0.87 -1.89
CA ALA A 78 -13.13 -0.94 -1.64
C ALA A 78 -13.73 0.31 -0.96
N HIS A 79 -12.91 1.14 -0.31
CA HIS A 79 -13.36 2.34 0.43
C HIS A 79 -13.18 3.65 -0.34
N SER A 80 -12.69 3.61 -1.58
CA SER A 80 -12.52 4.82 -2.40
C SER A 80 -13.87 5.23 -3.02
N PRO A 81 -14.51 6.34 -2.58
CA PRO A 81 -15.72 6.84 -3.22
C PRO A 81 -15.30 7.43 -4.55
N HIS A 82 -15.55 6.71 -5.65
CA HIS A 82 -15.35 7.25 -6.98
C HIS A 82 -16.25 8.48 -7.13
N PRO A 83 -15.71 9.70 -7.33
CA PRO A 83 -16.55 10.83 -7.68
C PRO A 83 -17.30 10.43 -8.96
N PRO A 84 -18.62 10.66 -9.03
CA PRO A 84 -19.41 10.25 -10.17
C PRO A 84 -18.77 10.86 -11.41
N ILE A 85 -18.36 10.00 -12.35
CA ILE A 85 -17.91 10.43 -13.68
C ILE A 85 -19.06 11.29 -14.22
N PRO A 86 -18.85 12.59 -14.50
CA PRO A 86 -19.90 13.41 -15.08
C PRO A 86 -20.27 12.76 -16.42
N LEU A 87 -21.38 12.04 -16.43
CA LEU A 87 -21.90 11.45 -17.65
C LEU A 87 -22.14 12.62 -18.59
N GLU A 88 -21.35 12.69 -19.65
CA GLU A 88 -21.57 13.60 -20.75
C GLU A 88 -23.01 13.35 -21.22
N LYS A 89 -23.93 14.22 -20.80
CA LYS A 89 -25.29 14.22 -21.30
C LYS A 89 -25.16 14.64 -22.75
N LYS A 90 -24.92 13.66 -23.62
CA LYS A 90 -24.95 13.78 -25.08
C LYS A 90 -26.29 14.42 -25.41
N SER A 91 -26.24 15.74 -25.53
CA SER A 91 -27.35 16.56 -25.92
C SER A 91 -27.71 16.15 -27.35
N ARG A 92 -29.02 16.06 -27.58
CA ARG A 92 -29.61 16.08 -28.92
C ARG A 92 -28.96 17.13 -29.81
#